data_AF-A0A9P3JEY7-F1
#
_entry.id   AF-A0A9P3JEY7-F1
#
_cell.length_a   1.000
_cell.length_b   1.000
_cell.length_c   1.000
_cell.angle_alpha   90.00
_cell.angle_beta   90.00
_cell.angle_gamma   90.00
#
_symmetry.space_group_name_H-M   'P 1'
#
loop_
_entity.id
_entity.type
_entity.pdbx_description
1 polymer ?
#
loop_
_entity_poly.entity_id
_entity_poly.type
_entity_poly.pdbx_seq_one_letter_code
_entity_poly.pdbx_strand_id
1 'polypeptide(L)'
;MAQRQGGPGEQPPLRELPRCPAIASLHHAVGAASPQGTNAPAAEQGSSKQQVVEIGAERWQQLRVHVVSANNFPTAAGLASSAAGFACLVFALAELMGVKEAYPGELSAIARMGSGSACRSLYGGFVTWDKGELPDGTDSMARQVKAEDHWSDLVIIIAVVEEREKDIGSSDGMKRSAQTSALLQLRAQHVVPGRITAMEAAIAARDFPAFARLTCADSNQFHATCLDTAPPIFYLNATSRRVIGFVEEFNAQGGQPRAAYTFDAGPNAVMFVERQNATAFLSAFLLRFPPPPALLSPASSLATPPSSPWRPCHSHRHHHHHHHHQRCELPQTAHPRPSSTSCSPAQGPALALCRARWKALRSIH
;
A
#
# COMPACT_ATOMS: atom_id res chain seq x y z
N MET A 1 -7.13 50.54 4.86
CA MET A 1 -7.05 51.11 3.50
C MET A 1 -5.85 50.52 2.79
N ALA A 2 -6.08 49.60 1.86
CA ALA A 2 -5.26 49.27 0.68
C ALA A 2 -5.90 48.04 0.02
N GLN A 3 -6.86 48.28 -0.86
CA GLN A 3 -7.45 47.26 -1.73
C GLN A 3 -6.41 46.84 -2.77
N ARG A 4 -6.18 45.54 -2.95
CA ARG A 4 -5.64 44.99 -4.20
C ARG A 4 -6.70 44.09 -4.81
N GLN A 5 -7.30 44.59 -5.88
CA GLN A 5 -8.10 43.81 -6.82
C GLN A 5 -7.14 42.95 -7.67
N GLY A 6 -7.41 41.65 -7.75
CA GLY A 6 -6.80 40.74 -8.72
C GLY A 6 -7.88 39.81 -9.21
N GLY A 7 -8.29 39.98 -10.48
CA GLY A 7 -9.24 39.09 -11.15
C GLY A 7 -8.65 37.69 -11.39
N PRO A 8 -9.47 36.72 -11.82
CA PRO A 8 -9.01 35.37 -12.08
C PRO A 8 -8.06 35.38 -13.28
N GLY A 9 -6.79 35.05 -13.05
CA GLY A 9 -5.80 34.88 -14.10
C GLY A 9 -6.17 33.69 -14.99
N GLU A 10 -6.26 33.94 -16.28
CA GLU A 10 -6.32 32.92 -17.33
C GLU A 10 -5.11 31.97 -17.20
N GLN A 11 -5.38 30.66 -17.22
CA GLN A 11 -4.33 29.66 -17.36
C GLN A 11 -3.64 29.82 -18.72
N PRO A 12 -2.30 29.87 -18.79
CA PRO A 12 -1.62 29.86 -20.07
C PRO A 12 -1.85 28.51 -20.76
N PRO A 13 -1.96 28.48 -22.11
CA PRO A 13 -2.15 27.23 -22.84
C PRO A 13 -0.97 26.29 -22.59
N LEU A 14 -1.28 25.00 -22.41
CA LEU A 14 -0.31 23.90 -22.37
C LEU A 14 0.63 24.04 -23.58
N ARG A 15 1.91 24.31 -23.31
CA ARG A 15 2.96 24.24 -24.34
C ARG A 15 3.00 22.81 -24.87
N GLU A 16 2.84 22.65 -26.18
CA GLU A 16 3.05 21.38 -26.87
C GLU A 16 4.43 20.83 -26.48
N LEU A 17 4.45 19.63 -25.89
CA LEU A 17 5.68 18.87 -25.66
C LEU A 17 6.38 18.64 -27.01
N PRO A 18 7.72 18.73 -27.09
CA PRO A 18 8.44 18.54 -28.33
C PRO A 18 8.14 17.13 -28.90
N ARG A 19 7.75 17.10 -30.18
CA ARG A 19 7.43 15.88 -30.92
C ARG A 19 8.65 14.96 -30.91
N CYS A 20 8.56 13.88 -30.13
CA CYS A 20 9.56 12.83 -30.12
C CYS A 20 9.48 12.05 -31.45
N PRO A 21 10.58 11.80 -32.17
CA PRO A 21 10.57 10.89 -33.30
C PRO A 21 10.51 9.45 -32.75
N ALA A 22 9.30 8.97 -32.45
CA ALA A 22 9.11 7.67 -31.82
C ALA A 22 9.09 6.55 -32.89
N ILE A 23 10.22 5.85 -33.04
CA ILE A 23 10.24 4.47 -33.52
C ILE A 23 10.01 3.61 -32.27
N ALA A 24 8.78 3.14 -32.07
CA ALA A 24 8.43 2.21 -31.01
C ALA A 24 8.39 0.78 -31.60
N SER A 25 9.26 -0.10 -31.13
CA SER A 25 9.25 -1.51 -31.50
C SER A 25 8.39 -2.29 -30.49
N LEU A 26 7.25 -2.81 -30.93
CA LEU A 26 6.35 -3.62 -30.12
C LEU A 26 6.73 -5.10 -30.15
N HIS A 27 6.77 -5.74 -28.97
CA HIS A 27 6.96 -7.18 -28.82
C HIS A 27 5.66 -7.81 -28.29
N HIS A 28 4.94 -8.58 -29.12
CA HIS A 28 3.80 -9.38 -28.68
C HIS A 28 3.97 -10.85 -29.07
N ALA A 29 3.75 -11.76 -28.11
CA ALA A 29 3.41 -13.15 -28.38
C ALA A 29 1.88 -13.25 -28.40
N VAL A 30 1.31 -13.64 -29.55
CA VAL A 30 -0.13 -13.89 -29.69
C VAL A 30 -0.34 -15.41 -29.66
N GLY A 31 -0.91 -15.92 -28.57
CA GLY A 31 -1.47 -17.27 -28.54
C GLY A 31 -2.86 -17.24 -29.17
N ALA A 32 -2.98 -17.70 -30.41
CA ALA A 32 -4.27 -17.86 -31.07
C ALA A 32 -5.02 -19.08 -30.49
N ALA A 33 -6.17 -18.85 -29.85
CA ALA A 33 -7.11 -19.91 -29.53
C ALA A 33 -7.90 -20.27 -30.81
N SER A 34 -7.64 -21.45 -31.37
CA SER A 34 -8.48 -22.03 -32.44
C SER A 34 -9.57 -22.93 -31.85
N PRO A 35 -10.79 -22.96 -32.43
CA PRO A 35 -11.85 -23.87 -32.00
C PRO A 35 -11.55 -25.30 -32.46
N GLN A 36 -11.88 -26.27 -31.61
CA GLN A 36 -11.66 -27.70 -31.84
C GLN A 36 -12.40 -28.21 -33.09
N GLY A 37 -11.72 -29.05 -33.89
CA GLY A 37 -12.33 -29.74 -35.03
C GLY A 37 -11.37 -30.56 -35.90
N THR A 38 -10.86 -31.66 -35.35
CA THR A 38 -10.37 -32.90 -36.03
C THR A 38 -9.07 -32.90 -36.88
N ASN A 39 -8.28 -33.94 -36.61
CA ASN A 39 -7.10 -34.50 -37.31
C ASN A 39 -5.75 -33.77 -37.20
N ALA A 40 -4.90 -34.34 -36.35
CA ALA A 40 -3.47 -34.04 -36.26
C ALA A 40 -2.71 -34.53 -37.51
N PRO A 41 -1.70 -33.77 -37.95
CA PRO A 41 -0.39 -34.37 -38.10
C PRO A 41 0.75 -33.50 -37.50
N ALA A 42 1.81 -34.21 -37.09
CA ALA A 42 3.20 -33.81 -36.82
C ALA A 42 3.50 -32.41 -36.23
N ALA A 43 4.12 -32.43 -35.05
CA ALA A 43 4.68 -31.27 -34.37
C ALA A 43 5.77 -30.57 -35.20
N GLU A 44 5.46 -29.40 -35.74
CA GLU A 44 6.47 -28.42 -36.18
C GLU A 44 6.84 -27.51 -35.01
N GLN A 45 8.14 -27.43 -34.72
CA GLN A 45 8.74 -26.45 -33.81
C GLN A 45 8.64 -25.06 -34.45
N GLY A 46 7.54 -24.35 -34.17
CA GLY A 46 7.35 -22.97 -34.61
C GLY A 46 8.14 -21.98 -33.76
N SER A 47 9.27 -21.50 -34.29
CA SER A 47 9.96 -20.30 -33.82
C SER A 47 8.99 -19.11 -33.85
N SER A 48 8.57 -18.59 -32.70
CA SER A 48 7.71 -17.40 -32.62
C SER A 48 8.45 -16.18 -33.19
N LYS A 49 8.20 -15.83 -34.46
CA LYS A 49 8.67 -14.57 -35.03
C LYS A 49 7.89 -13.43 -34.39
N GLN A 50 8.55 -12.66 -33.53
CA GLN A 50 8.00 -11.40 -33.00
C GLN A 50 7.76 -10.44 -34.15
N GLN A 51 6.50 -10.09 -34.39
CA GLN A 51 6.11 -9.06 -35.36
C GLN A 51 6.18 -7.70 -34.68
N VAL A 52 7.12 -6.87 -35.12
CA VAL A 52 7.16 -5.45 -34.78
C VAL A 52 6.19 -4.71 -35.68
N VAL A 53 5.21 -4.03 -35.07
CA VAL A 53 4.26 -3.16 -35.80
C VAL A 53 4.67 -1.71 -35.56
N GLU A 54 5.18 -1.05 -36.60
CA GLU A 54 5.48 0.38 -36.55
C GLU A 54 4.21 1.20 -36.80
N ILE A 55 3.94 2.15 -35.90
CA ILE A 55 2.77 3.02 -35.96
C ILE A 55 3.26 4.46 -36.08
N GLY A 56 2.99 5.10 -37.22
CA GLY A 56 3.30 6.52 -37.43
C GLY A 56 2.59 7.42 -36.40
N ALA A 57 3.31 8.43 -35.90
CA ALA A 57 2.90 9.30 -34.79
C ALA A 57 1.51 9.96 -35.00
N GLU A 58 1.16 10.27 -36.24
CA GLU A 58 -0.13 10.84 -36.64
C GLU A 58 -1.33 9.93 -36.34
N ARG A 59 -1.10 8.61 -36.29
CA ARG A 59 -2.14 7.62 -36.02
C ARG A 59 -2.35 7.38 -34.53
N TRP A 60 -1.42 7.81 -33.67
CA TRP A 60 -1.50 7.58 -32.23
C TRP A 60 -2.77 8.19 -31.62
N GLN A 61 -3.17 9.38 -32.08
CA GLN A 61 -4.39 10.05 -31.60
C GLN A 61 -5.68 9.29 -31.92
N GLN A 62 -5.64 8.35 -32.87
CA GLN A 62 -6.80 7.54 -33.28
C GLN A 62 -6.85 6.18 -32.60
N LEU A 63 -5.77 5.79 -31.91
CA LEU A 63 -5.68 4.51 -31.21
C LEU A 63 -6.33 4.60 -29.84
N ARG A 64 -6.91 3.48 -29.42
CA ARG A 64 -7.42 3.28 -28.06
C ARG A 64 -6.65 2.14 -27.43
N VAL A 65 -6.36 2.28 -26.14
CA VAL A 65 -5.75 1.21 -25.37
C VAL A 65 -6.85 0.54 -24.54
N HIS A 66 -6.84 -0.80 -24.52
CA HIS A 66 -7.65 -1.58 -23.61
C HIS A 66 -6.73 -2.12 -22.51
N VAL A 67 -6.99 -1.72 -21.26
CA VAL A 67 -6.17 -2.10 -20.11
C VAL A 67 -6.98 -3.04 -19.22
N VAL A 68 -6.41 -4.18 -18.89
CA VAL A 68 -6.94 -5.12 -17.89
C VAL A 68 -5.91 -5.24 -16.77
N SER A 69 -6.34 -5.03 -15.53
CA SER A 69 -5.48 -5.08 -14.35
C SER A 69 -6.11 -5.97 -13.28
N ALA A 70 -5.26 -6.68 -12.55
CA ALA A 70 -5.63 -7.50 -11.40
C ALA A 70 -4.57 -7.32 -10.31
N ASN A 71 -4.95 -7.53 -9.06
CA ASN A 71 -4.05 -7.57 -7.92
C ASN A 71 -4.34 -8.81 -7.08
N ASN A 72 -3.34 -9.26 -6.33
CA ASN A 72 -3.45 -10.43 -5.45
C ASN A 72 -3.56 -10.03 -3.96
N PHE A 73 -3.82 -8.75 -3.67
CA PHE A 73 -4.09 -8.32 -2.31
C PHE A 73 -5.55 -8.66 -1.97
N PRO A 74 -5.84 -9.08 -0.73
CA PRO A 74 -7.23 -9.18 -0.29
C PRO A 74 -7.88 -7.80 -0.45
N THR A 75 -8.99 -7.72 -1.19
CA THR A 75 -9.61 -6.45 -1.62
C THR A 75 -9.93 -5.50 -0.46
N ALA A 76 -10.09 -6.03 0.76
CA ALA A 76 -10.39 -5.28 1.98
C ALA A 76 -9.17 -4.97 2.88
N ALA A 77 -7.95 -5.37 2.50
CA ALA A 77 -6.76 -5.23 3.35
C ALA A 77 -6.21 -3.79 3.43
N GLY A 78 -6.83 -2.80 2.79
CA GLY A 78 -6.44 -1.39 2.90
C GLY A 78 -5.01 -1.05 2.44
N LEU A 79 -4.29 -2.02 1.87
CA LEU A 79 -2.94 -1.89 1.31
C LEU A 79 -3.01 -0.98 0.07
N ALA A 80 -1.95 -0.20 -0.18
CA ALA A 80 -1.91 0.88 -1.18
C ALA A 80 -2.09 0.40 -2.65
N SER A 81 -3.29 -0.07 -2.99
CA SER A 81 -3.64 -0.66 -4.28
C SER A 81 -3.56 0.34 -5.44
N SER A 82 -3.87 1.61 -5.19
CA SER A 82 -3.75 2.67 -6.21
C SER A 82 -2.30 2.92 -6.62
N ALA A 83 -1.35 2.92 -5.67
CA ALA A 83 0.05 3.18 -5.96
C ALA A 83 0.63 2.11 -6.89
N ALA A 84 0.46 0.84 -6.54
CA ALA A 84 0.91 -0.28 -7.36
C ALA A 84 0.19 -0.32 -8.73
N GLY A 85 -1.13 -0.03 -8.74
CA GLY A 85 -1.92 -0.01 -9.97
C GLY A 85 -1.44 1.04 -10.98
N PHE A 86 -1.22 2.28 -10.54
CA PHE A 86 -0.74 3.35 -11.42
C PHE A 86 0.72 3.16 -11.84
N ALA A 87 1.58 2.65 -10.96
CA ALA A 87 2.96 2.32 -11.35
C ALA A 87 2.99 1.23 -12.43
N CYS A 88 2.20 0.16 -12.25
CA CYS A 88 2.06 -0.91 -13.23
C CYS A 88 1.48 -0.41 -14.56
N LEU A 89 0.46 0.46 -14.51
CA LEU A 89 -0.12 1.07 -15.70
C LEU A 89 0.90 1.89 -16.48
N VAL A 90 1.63 2.79 -15.81
CA VAL A 90 2.64 3.65 -16.45
C VAL A 90 3.75 2.81 -17.05
N PHE A 91 4.26 1.83 -16.29
CA PHE A 91 5.29 0.92 -16.77
C PHE A 91 4.82 0.12 -17.99
N ALA A 92 3.64 -0.50 -17.93
CA ALA A 92 3.10 -1.31 -19.02
C ALA A 92 2.85 -0.48 -20.30
N LEU A 93 2.36 0.76 -20.16
CA LEU A 93 2.18 1.65 -21.30
C LEU A 93 3.50 2.17 -21.86
N ALA A 94 4.49 2.46 -21.00
CA ALA A 94 5.82 2.86 -21.44
C ALA A 94 6.48 1.76 -22.28
N GLU A 95 6.40 0.50 -21.82
CA GLU A 95 6.85 -0.68 -22.56
C GLU A 95 6.08 -0.86 -23.88
N LEU A 96 4.74 -0.78 -23.83
CA LEU A 96 3.87 -0.93 -25.02
C LEU A 96 4.19 0.12 -26.09
N MET A 97 4.44 1.36 -25.67
CA MET A 97 4.67 2.51 -26.55
C MET A 97 6.15 2.74 -26.85
N GLY A 98 7.05 1.90 -26.35
CA GLY A 98 8.49 2.06 -26.54
C GLY A 98 9.02 3.40 -26.04
N VAL A 99 8.43 3.93 -24.95
CA VAL A 99 8.80 5.24 -24.39
C VAL A 99 10.23 5.17 -23.89
N LYS A 100 11.05 6.11 -24.37
CA LYS A 100 12.37 6.40 -23.80
C LYS A 100 12.25 7.66 -23.00
N GLU A 101 12.71 7.62 -21.75
CA GLU A 101 12.72 8.81 -20.91
C GLU A 101 13.53 9.93 -21.57
N ALA A 102 12.93 11.11 -21.71
CA ALA A 102 13.60 12.31 -22.15
C ALA A 102 14.57 12.85 -21.08
N TYR A 103 14.33 12.52 -19.81
CA TYR A 103 15.19 12.85 -18.68
C TYR A 103 15.04 11.79 -17.58
N PRO A 104 16.07 11.56 -16.73
CA PRO A 104 16.00 10.57 -15.67
C PRO A 104 14.79 10.79 -14.74
N GLY A 105 13.94 9.78 -14.58
CA GLY A 105 12.80 9.82 -13.66
C GLY A 105 11.52 10.40 -14.27
N GLU A 106 11.45 10.62 -15.58
CA GLU A 106 10.24 11.06 -16.28
C GLU A 106 9.04 10.13 -16.02
N LEU A 107 9.22 8.80 -16.08
CA LEU A 107 8.14 7.85 -15.79
C LEU A 107 7.66 7.96 -14.34
N SER A 108 8.57 8.33 -13.42
CA SER A 108 8.24 8.61 -12.02
C SER A 108 7.34 9.84 -11.89
N ALA A 109 7.65 10.91 -12.61
CA ALA A 109 6.81 12.10 -12.67
C ALA A 109 5.42 11.80 -13.28
N ILE A 110 5.36 10.94 -14.30
CA ILE A 110 4.09 10.49 -14.90
C ILE A 110 3.26 9.67 -13.90
N ALA A 111 3.86 8.69 -13.23
CA ALA A 111 3.19 7.87 -12.23
C ALA A 111 2.66 8.71 -11.06
N ARG A 112 3.42 9.71 -10.61
CA ARG A 112 3.00 10.67 -9.57
C ARG A 112 1.69 11.38 -9.93
N MET A 113 1.50 11.77 -11.19
CA MET A 113 0.28 12.46 -11.63
C MET A 113 -0.98 11.59 -11.53
N GLY A 114 -0.85 10.28 -11.73
CA GLY A 114 -1.97 9.34 -11.55
C GLY A 114 -2.26 9.07 -10.07
N SER A 115 -1.22 8.74 -9.31
CA SER A 115 -1.30 8.62 -7.85
C SER A 115 0.05 8.99 -7.25
N GLY A 116 0.10 9.99 -6.37
CA GLY A 116 1.35 10.58 -5.88
C GLY A 116 2.39 9.54 -5.42
N SER A 117 1.98 8.55 -4.61
CA SER A 117 2.88 7.50 -4.13
C SER A 117 3.27 6.44 -5.16
N ALA A 118 2.60 6.34 -6.31
CA ALA A 118 2.94 5.39 -7.38
C ALA A 118 4.35 5.60 -7.93
N CYS A 119 4.85 6.84 -7.90
CA CYS A 119 6.20 7.17 -8.34
C CYS A 119 7.28 6.33 -7.63
N ARG A 120 7.06 5.98 -6.35
CA ARG A 120 8.00 5.18 -5.55
C ARG A 120 7.96 3.69 -5.88
N SER A 121 6.88 3.20 -6.47
CA SER A 121 6.71 1.79 -6.86
C SER A 121 7.37 1.44 -8.20
N LEU A 122 8.04 2.41 -8.85
CA LEU A 122 8.84 2.15 -10.06
C LEU A 122 10.25 1.61 -9.77
N TYR A 123 10.67 1.62 -8.51
CA TYR A 123 11.99 1.15 -8.08
C TYR A 123 11.86 0.08 -6.99
N GLY A 124 12.81 -0.84 -6.96
CA GLY A 124 12.98 -1.80 -5.85
C GLY A 124 13.66 -1.17 -4.63
N GLY A 125 13.65 -1.91 -3.51
CA GLY A 125 14.37 -1.54 -2.29
C GLY A 125 13.79 -0.34 -1.55
N PHE A 126 14.67 0.56 -1.11
CA PHE A 126 14.30 1.78 -0.39
C PHE A 126 14.26 2.95 -1.36
N VAL A 127 13.15 3.68 -1.37
CA VAL A 127 12.87 4.71 -2.36
C VAL A 127 12.39 5.97 -1.66
N THR A 128 12.96 7.11 -2.02
CA THR A 128 12.46 8.43 -1.60
C THR A 128 11.64 9.05 -2.72
N TRP A 129 10.65 9.87 -2.36
CA TRP A 129 9.99 10.78 -3.29
C TRP A 129 10.39 12.19 -2.91
N ASP A 130 11.21 12.81 -3.76
CA ASP A 130 11.66 14.17 -3.57
C ASP A 130 10.49 15.12 -3.86
N LYS A 131 10.22 16.05 -2.94
CA LYS A 131 9.07 16.97 -3.03
C LYS A 131 9.12 17.80 -4.32
N GLY A 132 10.32 18.16 -4.77
CA GLY A 132 10.56 19.16 -5.80
C GLY A 132 10.36 20.58 -5.29
N GLU A 133 10.91 21.53 -6.02
CA GLU A 133 10.83 22.97 -5.81
C GLU A 133 10.30 23.70 -7.06
N LEU A 134 10.37 23.08 -8.23
CA LEU A 134 9.93 23.68 -9.48
C LEU A 134 8.39 23.70 -9.58
N PRO A 135 7.78 24.83 -10.02
CA PRO A 135 6.33 24.94 -10.15
C PRO A 135 5.70 23.98 -11.15
N ASP A 136 6.45 23.54 -12.16
CA ASP A 136 6.01 22.55 -13.14
C ASP A 136 6.08 21.11 -12.61
N GLY A 137 6.68 20.92 -11.43
CA GLY A 137 6.85 19.64 -10.75
C GLY A 137 7.79 18.68 -11.48
N THR A 138 8.63 19.15 -12.40
CA THR A 138 9.57 18.28 -13.14
C THR A 138 10.63 17.66 -12.25
N ASP A 139 10.94 18.27 -11.10
CA ASP A 139 11.89 17.79 -10.10
C ASP A 139 11.24 17.03 -8.92
N SER A 140 9.91 16.85 -8.93
CA SER A 140 9.18 16.09 -7.91
C SER A 140 9.12 14.62 -8.28
N MET A 141 10.21 13.87 -8.09
CA MET A 141 10.35 12.51 -8.59
C MET A 141 10.84 11.52 -7.53
N ALA A 142 10.65 10.23 -7.80
CA ALA A 142 11.20 9.20 -6.95
C ALA A 142 12.64 8.86 -7.34
N ARG A 143 13.45 8.59 -6.31
CA ARG A 143 14.85 8.17 -6.43
C ARG A 143 15.09 6.97 -5.54
N GLN A 144 15.78 5.96 -6.09
CA GLN A 144 16.21 4.82 -5.29
C GLN A 144 17.30 5.27 -4.30
N VAL A 145 17.07 5.04 -3.01
CA VAL A 145 18.03 5.29 -1.92
C VAL A 145 18.99 4.12 -1.81
N LYS A 146 18.44 2.90 -1.80
CA LYS A 146 19.18 1.63 -1.78
C LYS A 146 18.40 0.54 -2.50
N ALA A 147 19.11 -0.35 -3.18
CA ALA A 147 18.52 -1.52 -3.83
C ALA A 147 17.94 -2.53 -2.80
N GLU A 148 17.08 -3.42 -3.27
CA GLU A 148 16.37 -4.43 -2.48
C GLU A 148 17.29 -5.43 -1.76
N ASP A 149 18.47 -5.68 -2.31
CA ASP A 149 19.49 -6.57 -1.72
C ASP A 149 20.31 -5.87 -0.64
N HIS A 150 20.22 -4.54 -0.51
CA HIS A 150 20.98 -3.77 0.48
C HIS A 150 20.62 -4.15 1.91
N TRP A 151 19.38 -4.57 2.21
CA TRP A 151 18.98 -4.95 3.58
C TRP A 151 18.09 -6.19 3.59
N SER A 152 18.61 -7.30 3.08
CA SER A 152 17.92 -8.60 2.95
C SER A 152 17.41 -9.22 4.25
N ASP A 153 17.93 -8.76 5.39
CA ASP A 153 17.51 -9.21 6.72
C ASP A 153 16.24 -8.52 7.22
N LEU A 154 15.75 -7.48 6.55
CA LEU A 154 14.50 -6.84 6.94
C LEU A 154 13.31 -7.72 6.55
N VAL A 155 12.46 -8.03 7.52
CA VAL A 155 11.21 -8.79 7.37
C VAL A 155 10.03 -7.88 7.64
N ILE A 156 9.06 -7.90 6.73
CA ILE A 156 7.82 -7.11 6.83
C ILE A 156 6.69 -8.07 7.22
N ILE A 157 5.97 -7.72 8.30
CA ILE A 157 4.81 -8.46 8.78
C ILE A 157 3.61 -7.51 8.73
N ILE A 158 2.55 -7.91 8.02
CA ILE A 158 1.33 -7.11 7.90
C ILE A 158 0.24 -7.77 8.73
N ALA A 159 -0.27 -7.06 9.73
CA ALA A 159 -1.44 -7.47 10.49
C ALA A 159 -2.69 -6.76 9.95
N VAL A 160 -3.54 -7.52 9.27
CA VAL A 160 -4.85 -7.05 8.80
C VAL A 160 -5.82 -7.07 9.98
N VAL A 161 -6.20 -5.89 10.44
CA VAL A 161 -6.98 -5.68 11.68
C VAL A 161 -8.48 -5.70 11.39
N GLU A 162 -8.92 -5.05 10.31
CA GLU A 162 -10.31 -5.07 9.87
C GLU A 162 -10.37 -5.08 8.33
N GLU A 163 -11.35 -5.82 7.81
CA GLU A 163 -11.71 -5.88 6.38
C GLU A 163 -12.91 -4.96 6.11
N ARG A 164 -12.81 -3.69 6.51
CA ARG A 164 -13.84 -2.69 6.22
C ARG A 164 -13.27 -1.60 5.32
N GLU A 165 -14.14 -1.06 4.48
CA GLU A 165 -13.80 0.08 3.63
C GLU A 165 -13.39 1.28 4.50
N LYS A 166 -12.48 2.10 3.98
CA LYS A 166 -11.98 3.27 4.70
C LYS A 166 -13.11 4.28 4.89
N ASP A 167 -13.36 4.71 6.13
CA ASP A 167 -14.35 5.75 6.42
C ASP A 167 -14.05 7.06 5.68
N ILE A 168 -12.76 7.40 5.51
CA ILE A 168 -12.30 8.58 4.76
C ILE A 168 -11.13 8.18 3.87
N GLY A 169 -11.29 8.34 2.56
CA GLY A 169 -10.23 8.13 1.58
C GLY A 169 -9.03 9.05 1.80
N SER A 170 -7.82 8.57 1.47
CA SER A 170 -6.58 9.30 1.72
C SER A 170 -6.54 10.67 1.03
N SER A 171 -7.08 10.80 -0.20
CA SER A 171 -7.12 12.04 -0.96
C SER A 171 -7.92 13.14 -0.27
N ASP A 172 -9.09 12.80 0.27
CA ASP A 172 -9.95 13.76 0.94
C ASP A 172 -9.42 14.08 2.35
N GLY A 173 -8.91 13.05 3.04
CA GLY A 173 -8.27 13.20 4.34
C GLY A 173 -7.08 14.15 4.28
N MET A 174 -6.14 13.93 3.35
CA MET A 174 -4.92 14.76 3.26
C MET A 174 -5.22 16.21 2.85
N LYS A 175 -6.19 16.44 1.93
CA LYS A 175 -6.61 17.80 1.54
C LYS A 175 -7.18 18.55 2.73
N ARG A 176 -8.05 17.89 3.50
CA ARG A 176 -8.63 18.48 4.71
C ARG A 176 -7.56 18.78 5.75
N SER A 177 -6.63 17.85 6.00
CA SER A 177 -5.53 18.07 6.93
C SER A 177 -4.67 19.26 6.48
N ALA A 178 -4.34 19.38 5.19
CA ALA A 178 -3.57 20.50 4.66
C ALA A 178 -4.26 21.86 4.86
N GLN A 179 -5.59 21.88 4.82
CA GLN A 179 -6.39 23.09 5.00
C GLN A 179 -6.62 23.47 6.47
N THR A 180 -6.62 22.51 7.39
CA THR A 180 -7.16 22.72 8.75
C THR A 180 -6.21 22.37 9.89
N SER A 181 -5.22 21.51 9.67
CA SER A 181 -4.25 21.11 10.71
C SER A 181 -3.08 22.09 10.76
N ALA A 182 -2.96 22.81 11.88
CA ALA A 182 -1.78 23.64 12.15
C ALA A 182 -0.52 22.79 12.36
N LEU A 183 -0.68 21.60 12.95
CA LEU A 183 0.45 20.68 13.18
C LEU A 183 1.03 20.11 11.89
N LEU A 184 0.23 19.97 10.83
CA LEU A 184 0.72 19.48 9.54
C LEU A 184 1.72 20.44 8.89
N GLN A 185 1.48 21.76 8.99
CA GLN A 185 2.42 22.75 8.46
C GLN A 185 3.77 22.68 9.19
N LEU A 186 3.75 22.62 10.52
CA LEU A 186 4.95 22.46 11.35
C LEU A 186 5.70 21.16 10.98
N ARG A 187 4.97 20.05 10.85
CA ARG A 187 5.52 18.75 10.46
C ARG A 187 6.24 18.82 9.12
N ALA A 188 5.59 19.38 8.09
CA ALA A 188 6.14 19.45 6.74
C ALA A 188 7.38 20.36 6.65
N GLN A 189 7.38 21.49 7.37
CA GLN A 189 8.45 22.49 7.28
C GLN A 189 9.66 22.15 8.15
N HIS A 190 9.45 21.57 9.33
CA HIS A 190 10.51 21.48 10.35
C HIS A 190 10.84 20.07 10.81
N VAL A 191 9.95 19.09 10.61
CA VAL A 191 10.17 17.73 11.11
C VAL A 191 10.60 16.78 10.01
N VAL A 192 9.84 16.73 8.90
CA VAL A 192 10.06 15.77 7.82
C VAL A 192 11.44 15.91 7.15
N PRO A 193 11.96 17.12 6.83
CA PRO A 193 13.27 17.23 6.17
C PRO A 193 14.43 16.58 6.97
N GLY A 194 14.44 16.80 8.30
CA GLY A 194 15.43 16.18 9.19
C GLY A 194 15.23 14.67 9.30
N ARG A 195 13.98 14.19 9.34
CA ARG A 195 13.68 12.75 9.38
C ARG A 195 14.06 12.02 8.09
N ILE A 196 13.89 12.63 6.92
CA ILE A 196 14.34 12.06 5.65
C ILE A 196 15.85 11.83 5.69
N THR A 197 16.62 12.87 6.05
CA THR A 197 18.08 12.77 6.17
C THR A 197 18.50 11.68 7.17
N ALA A 198 17.87 11.64 8.34
CA ALA A 198 18.17 10.63 9.36
C ALA A 198 17.76 9.21 8.93
N MET A 199 16.66 9.06 8.19
CA MET A 199 16.18 7.77 7.70
C MET A 199 17.09 7.23 6.60
N GLU A 200 17.47 8.07 5.63
CA GLU A 200 18.44 7.67 4.59
C GLU A 200 19.77 7.21 5.23
N ALA A 201 20.25 7.92 6.26
CA ALA A 201 21.45 7.53 7.01
C ALA A 201 21.27 6.19 7.75
N ALA A 202 20.13 5.98 8.42
CA ALA A 202 19.83 4.72 9.12
C ALA A 202 19.75 3.53 8.14
N ILE A 203 19.12 3.73 6.98
CA ILE A 203 19.06 2.72 5.90
C ILE A 203 20.46 2.43 5.37
N ALA A 204 21.27 3.46 5.09
CA ALA A 204 22.62 3.29 4.57
C ALA A 204 23.51 2.49 5.55
N ALA A 205 23.39 2.75 6.85
CA ALA A 205 24.14 2.08 7.89
C ALA A 205 23.55 0.73 8.36
N ARG A 206 22.35 0.35 7.88
CA ARG A 206 21.56 -0.77 8.43
C ARG A 206 21.35 -0.65 9.95
N ASP A 207 21.20 0.58 10.45
CA ASP A 207 20.93 0.86 11.86
C ASP A 207 19.45 0.63 12.15
N PHE A 208 19.10 -0.62 12.47
CA PHE A 208 17.72 -0.99 12.78
C PHE A 208 17.13 -0.19 13.95
N PRO A 209 17.85 0.03 15.08
CA PRO A 209 17.35 0.88 16.15
C PRO A 209 16.95 2.30 15.72
N ALA A 210 17.78 2.96 14.90
CA ALA A 210 17.46 4.30 14.37
C ALA A 210 16.29 4.25 13.39
N PHE A 211 16.30 3.30 12.44
CA PHE A 211 15.21 3.05 11.50
C PHE A 211 13.87 2.85 12.23
N ALA A 212 13.86 2.01 13.27
CA ALA A 212 12.67 1.68 14.03
C ALA A 212 12.09 2.91 14.76
N ARG A 213 12.95 3.67 15.46
CA ARG A 213 12.53 4.90 16.15
C ARG A 213 11.93 5.92 15.19
N LEU A 214 12.58 6.15 14.04
CA LEU A 214 12.12 7.08 13.03
C LEU A 214 10.78 6.63 12.42
N THR A 215 10.65 5.34 12.11
CA THR A 215 9.43 4.75 11.53
C THR A 215 8.25 4.90 12.47
N CYS A 216 8.38 4.48 13.74
CA CYS A 216 7.31 4.59 14.73
C CYS A 216 6.94 6.06 14.99
N ALA A 217 7.94 6.95 15.14
CA ALA A 217 7.72 8.36 15.41
C ALA A 217 7.06 9.09 14.23
N ASP A 218 7.35 8.69 13.00
CA ASP A 218 6.73 9.27 11.82
C ASP A 218 5.29 8.79 11.61
N SER A 219 5.04 7.49 11.82
CA SER A 219 3.68 6.95 11.88
C SER A 219 2.84 7.68 12.93
N ASN A 220 3.33 7.78 14.17
CA ASN A 220 2.60 8.45 15.26
C ASN A 220 2.28 9.90 14.92
N GLN A 221 3.25 10.64 14.37
CA GLN A 221 3.04 12.05 14.06
C GLN A 221 2.12 12.27 12.86
N PHE A 222 2.14 11.38 11.86
CA PHE A 222 1.13 11.37 10.80
C PHE A 222 -0.28 11.27 11.39
N HIS A 223 -0.54 10.27 12.24
CA HIS A 223 -1.84 10.11 12.89
C HIS A 223 -2.18 11.25 13.85
N ALA A 224 -1.19 11.91 14.46
CA ALA A 224 -1.41 13.12 15.25
C ALA A 224 -1.92 14.30 14.37
N THR A 225 -1.39 14.47 13.16
CA THR A 225 -1.91 15.49 12.22
C THR A 225 -3.31 15.17 11.71
N CYS A 226 -3.64 13.88 11.55
CA CYS A 226 -5.01 13.44 11.27
C CYS A 226 -5.97 13.81 12.42
N LEU A 227 -5.53 13.64 13.67
CA LEU A 227 -6.31 14.01 14.86
C LEU A 227 -6.50 15.54 14.98
N ASP A 228 -5.51 16.32 14.57
CA ASP A 228 -5.54 17.80 14.54
C ASP A 228 -6.35 18.39 13.37
N THR A 229 -6.80 17.54 12.43
CA THR A 229 -7.64 17.96 11.30
C THR A 229 -9.06 18.34 11.77
N ALA A 230 -9.75 19.26 11.08
CA ALA A 230 -11.12 19.65 11.39
C ALA A 230 -12.12 19.26 10.27
N PRO A 231 -13.12 18.38 10.52
CA PRO A 231 -13.25 17.50 11.69
C PRO A 231 -12.13 16.44 11.77
N PRO A 232 -11.87 15.88 12.97
CA PRO A 232 -10.76 14.96 13.21
C PRO A 232 -10.92 13.68 12.40
N ILE A 233 -9.77 13.15 11.97
CA ILE A 233 -9.68 11.89 11.22
C ILE A 233 -9.08 10.82 12.14
N PHE A 234 -9.79 9.69 12.26
CA PHE A 234 -9.37 8.56 13.07
C PHE A 234 -9.13 7.33 12.18
N TYR A 235 -7.85 7.01 11.93
CA TYR A 235 -7.49 5.77 11.24
C TYR A 235 -7.17 4.62 12.20
N LEU A 236 -6.54 4.93 13.34
CA LEU A 236 -6.15 3.93 14.33
C LEU A 236 -7.32 3.54 15.25
N ASN A 237 -7.62 2.25 15.33
CA ASN A 237 -8.61 1.71 16.25
C ASN A 237 -7.97 1.12 17.52
N ALA A 238 -8.78 0.51 18.38
CA ALA A 238 -8.30 -0.11 19.62
C ALA A 238 -7.28 -1.24 19.38
N THR A 239 -7.45 -2.02 18.31
CA THR A 239 -6.53 -3.09 17.94
C THR A 239 -5.20 -2.52 17.45
N SER A 240 -5.20 -1.47 16.64
CA SER A 240 -3.98 -0.76 16.23
C SER A 240 -3.17 -0.31 17.46
N ARG A 241 -3.82 0.27 18.46
CA ARG A 241 -3.18 0.70 19.73
C ARG A 241 -2.64 -0.47 20.54
N ARG A 242 -3.32 -1.62 20.54
CA ARG A 242 -2.80 -2.86 21.16
C ARG A 242 -1.55 -3.37 20.46
N VAL A 243 -1.47 -3.27 19.12
CA VAL A 243 -0.27 -3.64 18.37
C VAL A 243 0.90 -2.71 18.72
N ILE A 244 0.67 -1.40 18.83
CA ILE A 244 1.68 -0.44 19.31
C ILE A 244 2.20 -0.88 20.68
N GLY A 245 1.31 -1.11 21.66
CA GLY A 245 1.71 -1.55 22.99
C GLY A 245 2.50 -2.86 22.98
N PHE A 246 2.12 -3.82 22.15
CA PHE A 246 2.86 -5.08 21.97
C PHE A 246 4.28 -4.85 21.44
N VAL A 247 4.46 -4.00 20.42
CA VAL A 247 5.79 -3.73 19.84
C VAL A 247 6.68 -3.01 20.85
N GLU A 248 6.15 -2.03 21.58
CA GLU A 248 6.88 -1.34 22.64
C GLU A 248 7.29 -2.30 23.79
N GLU A 249 6.38 -3.18 24.22
CA GLU A 249 6.68 -4.23 25.21
C GLU A 249 7.79 -5.18 24.72
N PHE A 250 7.73 -5.61 23.45
CA PHE A 250 8.72 -6.50 22.85
C PHE A 250 10.10 -5.83 22.79
N ASN A 251 10.16 -4.54 22.44
CA ASN A 251 11.39 -3.77 22.42
C ASN A 251 11.96 -3.56 23.83
N ALA A 252 11.10 -3.24 24.81
CA ALA A 252 11.51 -3.05 26.20
C ALA A 252 12.15 -4.31 26.80
N GLN A 253 11.58 -5.49 26.53
CA GLN A 253 12.15 -6.78 26.96
C GLN A 253 13.53 -7.06 26.34
N GLY A 254 13.78 -6.54 25.14
CA GLY A 254 15.07 -6.66 24.45
C GLY A 254 16.11 -5.60 24.82
N GLY A 255 15.73 -4.58 25.61
CA GLY A 255 16.60 -3.45 25.97
C GLY A 255 16.94 -2.48 24.83
N GLN A 256 16.45 -2.74 23.61
CA GLN A 256 16.66 -1.91 22.42
C GLN A 256 15.55 -2.18 21.39
N PRO A 257 15.31 -1.27 20.42
CA PRO A 257 14.35 -1.52 19.35
C PRO A 257 14.76 -2.72 18.49
N ARG A 258 13.89 -3.73 18.44
CA ARG A 258 14.02 -4.98 17.66
C ARG A 258 12.84 -5.20 16.71
N ALA A 259 11.79 -4.40 16.88
CA ALA A 259 10.64 -4.29 16.01
C ALA A 259 10.23 -2.82 15.86
N ALA A 260 9.67 -2.48 14.70
CA ALA A 260 9.06 -1.20 14.42
C ALA A 260 7.64 -1.41 13.92
N TYR A 261 6.79 -0.39 14.08
CA TYR A 261 5.44 -0.37 13.52
C TYR A 261 5.23 0.89 12.70
N THR A 262 4.39 0.80 11.68
CA THR A 262 3.83 1.94 10.97
C THR A 262 2.39 1.63 10.54
N PHE A 263 1.61 2.69 10.38
CA PHE A 263 0.20 2.63 9.99
C PHE A 263 -0.06 3.69 8.93
N ASP A 264 -0.64 3.27 7.81
CA ASP A 264 -1.11 4.18 6.76
C ASP A 264 -2.51 4.75 7.10
N ALA A 265 -3.25 5.20 6.10
CA ALA A 265 -4.65 5.62 6.21
C ALA A 265 -5.59 4.42 6.44
N GLY A 266 -5.47 3.77 7.61
CA GLY A 266 -6.29 2.65 8.06
C GLY A 266 -5.74 1.98 9.33
N PRO A 267 -6.46 0.99 9.89
CA PRO A 267 -6.08 0.37 11.16
C PRO A 267 -5.00 -0.72 11.05
N ASN A 268 -4.65 -1.12 9.83
CA ASN A 268 -3.73 -2.24 9.57
C ASN A 268 -2.30 -1.87 9.94
N ALA A 269 -1.65 -2.76 10.68
CA ALA A 269 -0.29 -2.54 11.15
C ALA A 269 0.70 -3.15 10.15
N VAL A 270 1.65 -2.34 9.69
CA VAL A 270 2.85 -2.84 9.03
C VAL A 270 3.96 -2.84 10.07
N MET A 271 4.58 -3.99 10.28
CA MET A 271 5.64 -4.17 11.26
C MET A 271 6.92 -4.57 10.56
N PHE A 272 8.03 -3.98 10.98
CA PHE A 272 9.36 -4.32 10.51
C PHE A 272 10.13 -5.00 11.63
N VAL A 273 10.82 -6.09 11.31
CA VAL A 273 11.72 -6.80 12.22
C VAL A 273 12.92 -7.29 11.43
N GLU A 274 14.08 -7.44 12.08
CA GLU A 274 15.16 -8.19 11.46
C GLU A 274 14.89 -9.70 11.50
N ARG A 275 15.38 -10.43 10.49
CA ARG A 275 15.17 -11.86 10.30
C ARG A 275 15.50 -12.69 11.54
N GLN A 276 16.58 -12.32 12.25
CA GLN A 276 16.99 -12.93 13.51
C GLN A 276 15.93 -12.85 14.63
N ASN A 277 15.05 -11.83 14.58
CA ASN A 277 14.01 -11.60 15.57
C ASN A 277 12.62 -12.08 15.09
N ALA A 278 12.45 -12.37 13.80
CA ALA A 278 11.15 -12.60 13.17
C ALA A 278 10.37 -13.76 13.80
N THR A 279 11.01 -14.91 14.04
CA THR A 279 10.34 -16.08 14.65
C THR A 279 9.85 -15.79 16.07
N ALA A 280 10.70 -15.15 16.89
CA ALA A 280 10.35 -14.81 18.27
C ALA A 280 9.22 -13.78 18.31
N PHE A 281 9.31 -12.75 17.46
CA PHE A 281 8.29 -11.72 17.32
C PHE A 281 6.95 -12.30 16.89
N LEU A 282 6.92 -13.09 15.80
CA LEU A 282 5.68 -13.68 15.27
C LEU A 282 5.05 -14.65 16.29
N SER A 283 5.86 -15.43 16.99
CA SER A 283 5.37 -16.33 18.04
C SER A 283 4.70 -15.57 19.18
N ALA A 284 5.35 -14.51 19.69
CA ALA A 284 4.78 -13.65 20.72
C ALA A 284 3.53 -12.91 20.22
N PHE A 285 3.53 -12.48 18.96
CA PHE A 285 2.40 -11.81 18.32
C PHE A 285 1.19 -12.72 18.24
N LEU A 286 1.34 -13.97 17.76
CA LEU A 286 0.26 -14.95 17.65
C LEU A 286 -0.29 -15.38 19.03
N LEU A 287 0.52 -15.33 20.08
CA LEU A 287 0.03 -15.54 21.45
C LEU A 287 -0.84 -14.38 21.95
N ARG A 288 -0.50 -13.13 21.58
CA ARG A 288 -1.25 -11.94 21.98
C ARG A 288 -2.49 -11.68 21.12
N PHE A 289 -2.40 -12.06 19.85
CA PHE A 289 -3.43 -11.91 18.82
C PHE A 289 -3.70 -13.28 18.17
N PRO A 290 -4.37 -14.20 18.88
CA PRO A 290 -4.65 -15.52 18.36
C PRO A 290 -5.53 -15.42 17.11
N PRO A 291 -5.20 -16.12 16.02
CA PRO A 291 -6.04 -16.12 14.83
C PRO A 291 -7.39 -16.78 15.14
N PRO A 292 -8.46 -16.40 14.41
CA PRO A 292 -9.75 -17.06 14.53
C PRO A 292 -9.61 -18.57 14.29
N PRO A 293 -10.36 -19.42 15.03
CA PRO A 293 -10.24 -20.89 14.93
C PRO A 293 -10.39 -21.45 13.51
N ALA A 294 -11.13 -20.76 12.63
CA ALA A 294 -11.32 -21.12 11.24
C ALA A 294 -10.01 -21.13 10.43
N LEU A 295 -9.05 -20.26 10.74
CA LEU A 295 -7.73 -20.23 10.09
C LEU A 295 -6.76 -21.29 10.63
N LEU A 296 -7.07 -21.88 11.79
CA LEU A 296 -6.24 -22.91 12.43
C LEU A 296 -6.66 -24.33 12.05
N SER A 297 -7.71 -24.49 11.25
CA SER A 297 -8.14 -25.81 10.76
C SER A 297 -7.24 -26.26 9.60
N PRO A 298 -6.68 -27.49 9.61
CA PRO A 298 -5.78 -27.98 8.56
C PRO A 298 -6.41 -28.03 7.15
N ALA A 299 -7.71 -27.80 7.02
CA ALA A 299 -8.43 -27.79 5.74
C ALA A 299 -8.26 -26.49 4.93
N SER A 300 -7.75 -25.41 5.52
CA SER A 300 -7.62 -24.11 4.83
C SER A 300 -6.35 -23.95 3.99
N SER A 301 -5.35 -24.83 4.14
CA SER A 301 -4.08 -24.77 3.39
C SER A 301 -4.11 -25.47 2.03
N LEU A 302 -5.23 -26.10 1.64
CA LEU A 302 -5.38 -26.84 0.38
C LEU A 302 -6.44 -26.26 -0.57
N ALA A 303 -6.89 -25.02 -0.36
CA ALA A 303 -7.78 -24.37 -1.31
C ALA A 303 -7.02 -24.03 -2.61
N THR A 304 -7.05 -24.96 -3.58
CA THR A 304 -6.77 -24.66 -4.99
C THR A 304 -7.59 -23.45 -5.43
N PRO A 305 -7.00 -22.49 -6.17
CA PRO A 305 -7.76 -21.35 -6.66
C PRO A 305 -8.89 -21.86 -7.57
N PRO A 306 -10.11 -21.28 -7.48
CA PRO A 306 -11.20 -21.72 -8.33
C PRO A 306 -10.87 -21.42 -9.80
N SER A 307 -10.72 -22.47 -10.60
CA SER A 307 -10.69 -22.39 -12.06
C SER A 307 -12.09 -22.05 -12.56
N SER A 308 -12.44 -20.77 -12.63
CA SER A 308 -13.64 -20.31 -13.33
C SER A 308 -13.24 -19.61 -14.63
N PRO A 309 -13.77 -20.03 -15.80
CA PRO A 309 -13.56 -19.32 -17.04
C PRO A 309 -14.27 -17.95 -16.99
N TRP A 310 -13.52 -16.91 -17.33
CA TRP A 310 -13.93 -15.52 -17.42
C TRP A 310 -15.30 -15.34 -18.11
N ARG A 311 -16.22 -14.63 -17.45
CA ARG A 311 -17.41 -14.03 -18.08
C ARG A 311 -17.27 -12.50 -18.06
N PRO A 312 -17.53 -11.80 -19.17
CA PRO A 312 -17.46 -10.34 -19.19
C PRO A 312 -18.57 -9.73 -18.33
N CYS A 313 -18.24 -8.76 -17.47
CA CYS A 313 -19.24 -7.95 -16.77
C CYS A 313 -19.96 -7.03 -17.77
N HIS A 314 -21.29 -7.14 -17.84
CA HIS A 314 -22.11 -6.18 -18.55
C HIS A 314 -22.16 -4.84 -17.80
N SER A 315 -22.12 -3.76 -18.57
CA SER A 315 -22.18 -2.37 -18.13
C SER A 315 -23.42 -2.06 -17.29
N HIS A 316 -23.24 -1.60 -16.05
CA HIS A 316 -24.31 -0.93 -15.30
C HIS A 316 -24.22 0.60 -15.52
N ARG A 317 -25.28 1.16 -16.11
CA ARG A 317 -25.52 2.60 -16.17
C ARG A 317 -25.88 3.10 -14.77
N HIS A 318 -25.27 4.21 -14.36
CA HIS A 318 -25.64 4.95 -13.15
C HIS A 318 -27.04 5.55 -13.30
N HIS A 319 -27.94 5.24 -12.36
CA HIS A 319 -29.14 6.06 -12.11
C HIS A 319 -28.96 6.82 -10.80
N HIS A 320 -29.14 8.14 -10.90
CA HIS A 320 -29.30 9.06 -9.78
C HIS A 320 -30.55 8.73 -8.97
N HIS A 321 -30.44 8.71 -7.63
CA HIS A 321 -31.61 8.87 -6.77
C HIS A 321 -31.40 9.91 -5.68
N HIS A 322 -32.44 10.74 -5.56
CA HIS A 322 -32.62 11.87 -4.68
C HIS A 322 -32.75 11.47 -3.20
N HIS A 323 -32.28 12.36 -2.33
CA HIS A 323 -32.51 12.37 -0.89
C HIS A 323 -34.00 12.43 -0.53
N HIS A 324 -34.42 11.63 0.46
CA HIS A 324 -35.54 11.95 1.34
C HIS A 324 -35.21 11.60 2.79
N HIS A 325 -35.29 12.62 3.64
CA HIS A 325 -35.28 12.54 5.10
C HIS A 325 -36.50 11.78 5.63
N GLN A 326 -36.30 10.81 6.53
CA GLN A 326 -37.29 10.45 7.54
C GLN A 326 -36.61 10.15 8.88
N ARG A 327 -37.19 10.73 9.93
CA ARG A 327 -36.84 10.61 11.35
C ARG A 327 -37.11 9.18 11.85
N CYS A 328 -36.25 8.66 12.72
CA CYS A 328 -36.57 7.50 13.55
C CYS A 328 -36.50 7.88 15.03
N GLU A 329 -37.58 7.59 15.74
CA GLU A 329 -37.76 7.73 17.18
C GLU A 329 -37.10 6.56 17.95
N LEU A 330 -36.68 6.85 19.18
CA LEU A 330 -36.13 5.93 20.17
C LEU A 330 -37.23 5.07 20.82
N PRO A 331 -36.87 3.88 21.34
CA PRO A 331 -37.43 3.42 22.60
C PRO A 331 -36.37 3.16 23.67
N GLN A 332 -36.71 3.60 24.88
CA GLN A 332 -36.01 3.36 26.14
C GLN A 332 -36.18 1.91 26.61
N THR A 333 -35.15 1.28 27.20
CA THR A 333 -35.33 0.31 28.30
C THR A 333 -34.08 0.16 29.19
N ALA A 334 -34.31 0.46 30.48
CA ALA A 334 -33.76 0.01 31.77
C ALA A 334 -32.49 -0.89 31.90
N HIS A 335 -31.65 -0.49 32.87
CA HIS A 335 -30.61 -1.27 33.56
C HIS A 335 -31.18 -2.36 34.51
N PRO A 336 -30.39 -3.40 34.85
CA PRO A 336 -29.79 -3.42 36.19
C PRO A 336 -28.36 -4.02 36.29
N ARG A 337 -27.64 -3.63 37.34
CA ARG A 337 -26.47 -4.27 38.00
C ARG A 337 -26.76 -4.24 39.53
N PRO A 338 -25.98 -4.84 40.45
CA PRO A 338 -24.71 -5.59 40.33
C PRO A 338 -24.64 -6.90 41.18
N SER A 339 -23.55 -7.66 41.08
CA SER A 339 -22.87 -8.24 42.27
C SER A 339 -21.45 -8.73 41.98
N SER A 340 -20.63 -8.63 43.02
CA SER A 340 -19.18 -8.86 43.12
C SER A 340 -18.81 -10.31 43.40
N THR A 341 -17.63 -10.76 42.97
CA THR A 341 -16.77 -11.65 43.80
C THR A 341 -15.34 -11.71 43.25
N SER A 342 -14.40 -11.83 44.18
CA SER A 342 -12.95 -11.91 43.99
C SER A 342 -12.47 -13.36 44.07
N CYS A 343 -11.38 -13.72 43.38
CA CYS A 343 -10.40 -14.72 43.84
C CYS A 343 -9.16 -14.74 42.94
N SER A 344 -7.98 -14.92 43.56
CA SER A 344 -6.63 -15.00 42.96
C SER A 344 -6.10 -16.46 43.04
N PRO A 345 -4.84 -16.79 42.66
CA PRO A 345 -4.50 -17.52 41.43
C PRO A 345 -4.07 -18.99 41.66
N ALA A 346 -4.24 -19.84 40.65
CA ALA A 346 -3.64 -21.18 40.60
C ALA A 346 -2.72 -21.34 39.38
N GLN A 347 -1.45 -21.66 39.64
CA GLN A 347 -0.42 -22.01 38.66
C GLN A 347 -0.59 -23.48 38.21
N GLY A 348 -0.37 -23.75 36.91
CA GLY A 348 -0.11 -25.09 36.34
C GLY A 348 -1.31 -25.78 35.68
N PRO A 349 -1.43 -25.69 34.34
CA PRO A 349 -1.06 -26.84 33.50
C PRO A 349 -0.39 -26.48 32.14
N ALA A 350 0.01 -25.22 31.92
CA ALA A 350 0.46 -24.73 30.60
C ALA A 350 1.75 -25.39 30.05
N LEU A 351 2.63 -25.90 30.92
CA LEU A 351 3.92 -26.50 30.52
C LEU A 351 3.78 -27.90 29.90
N ALA A 352 2.72 -28.65 30.21
CA ALA A 352 2.51 -29.98 29.64
C ALA A 352 2.01 -29.92 28.18
N LEU A 353 1.20 -28.91 27.84
CA LEU A 353 0.74 -28.68 26.47
C LEU A 353 1.87 -28.24 25.51
N CYS A 354 2.91 -27.58 26.03
CA CYS A 354 4.06 -27.14 25.26
C CYS A 354 4.91 -28.29 24.71
N ARG A 355 5.04 -29.42 25.43
CA ARG A 355 5.81 -30.58 24.95
C ARG A 355 5.08 -31.39 23.87
N ALA A 356 3.75 -31.46 23.93
CA ALA A 356 2.96 -32.19 22.93
C ALA A 356 2.88 -31.44 21.59
N ARG A 357 2.80 -30.10 21.60
CA ARG A 357 2.77 -29.26 20.39
C ARG A 357 4.09 -29.21 19.62
N TRP A 358 5.22 -29.51 20.25
CA TRP A 358 6.53 -29.45 19.59
C TRP A 358 6.85 -30.67 18.72
N LYS A 359 6.23 -31.84 18.97
CA LYS A 359 6.42 -33.03 18.12
C LYS A 359 5.74 -32.93 16.75
N ALA A 360 4.66 -32.14 16.63
CA ALA A 360 3.90 -32.02 15.38
C ALA A 360 4.56 -31.10 14.33
N LEU A 361 5.50 -30.25 14.72
CA LEU A 361 6.21 -29.32 13.82
C LEU A 361 7.53 -29.87 13.26
N ARG A 362 7.97 -31.07 13.69
CA ARG A 362 9.16 -31.75 13.15
C ARG A 362 8.87 -32.71 12.00
N SER A 363 7.60 -32.96 11.65
CA SER A 363 7.23 -33.88 10.57
C SER A 363 6.90 -33.19 9.24
N ILE A 364 7.31 -31.92 9.08
CA ILE A 364 7.24 -31.18 7.81
C ILE A 364 8.65 -30.69 7.48
N HIS A 365 9.51 -31.65 7.13
CA HIS A 365 10.74 -31.44 6.37
C HIS A 365 10.80 -32.52 5.30
#